data_AF-A0AAV6I8R6-F1
#
_entry.id   AF-A0AAV6I8R6-F1
#
_cell.length_a   1.000
_cell.length_b   1.000
_cell.length_c   1.000
_cell.angle_alpha   90.00
_cell.angle_beta   90.00
_cell.angle_gamma   90.00
#
_symmetry.space_group_name_H-M   'P 1'
#
loop_
_entity.id
_entity.type
_entity.pdbx_description
1 polymer ?
#
loop_
_entity_poly.entity_id
_entity_poly.type
_entity_poly.pdbx_seq_one_letter_code
_entity_poly.pdbx_strand_id
1 'polypeptide(L)'
;MERQAEAGEEDSTTHLRIPLLTPYKMGNFQLSHRIVLAPLTRQRSFNNVPQPHAILYYSQRATKGGLLISEATGVSDTAQGYPFTPGIWTKEQVEAWKPIVDAVHAKGGIFFCQIWHVGRVSNHGFQPNGQAPISSTDKELTPQLRANGVDVAEFSPPRRLRTDEIPLVVNDFRLAARNAMEAGFDGIEIHGAHGYLVDQFLKDQINDRTDKYGGSLENRCRFALEVVDAIVNEIGSDKVGIRLSPFADYMESGDSNPKALGLYMAESLSKFSVLYCHMIEPRMKKVGEKSECPHSLVPMRKAFNGTFISAGGYDREDGNQAVAENRTDLVAFGRLFLANPDLPRRFELNAPLNKYDRETFYVPEPVIGYTDYPFLDTTA
;
A
#
# COMPACT_ATOMS: atom_id res chain seq x y z
N MET A 1 -16.38 -28.17 61.48
CA MET A 1 -16.15 -28.64 60.10
C MET A 1 -17.29 -28.09 59.26
N GLU A 2 -17.36 -26.79 59.01
CA GLU A 2 -16.58 -26.08 57.97
C GLU A 2 -16.58 -26.81 56.63
N ARG A 3 -17.36 -26.26 55.68
CA ARG A 3 -16.89 -25.85 54.36
C ARG A 3 -17.88 -24.86 53.78
N GLN A 4 -17.47 -23.59 53.77
CA GLN A 4 -18.09 -22.51 53.01
C GLN A 4 -17.93 -22.81 51.51
N ALA A 5 -18.97 -22.47 50.76
CA ALA A 5 -18.93 -22.42 49.31
C ALA A 5 -18.23 -21.12 48.90
N GLU A 6 -17.06 -21.22 48.29
CA GLU A 6 -16.46 -20.14 47.51
C GLU A 6 -17.01 -20.24 46.09
N ALA A 7 -18.02 -19.41 45.80
CA ALA A 7 -18.34 -19.04 44.43
C ALA A 7 -17.25 -18.07 43.98
N GLY A 8 -16.40 -18.49 43.05
CA GLY A 8 -15.47 -17.58 42.38
C GLY A 8 -16.24 -16.51 41.64
N GLU A 9 -15.99 -15.25 41.99
CA GLU A 9 -16.38 -14.09 41.20
C GLU A 9 -15.81 -14.24 39.79
N GLU A 10 -16.66 -14.51 38.81
CA GLU A 10 -16.36 -14.21 37.42
C GLU A 10 -16.17 -12.69 37.32
N ASP A 11 -14.93 -12.29 37.07
CA ASP A 11 -14.52 -10.91 36.80
C ASP A 11 -15.40 -10.33 35.68
N SER A 12 -16.39 -9.54 36.08
CA SER A 12 -17.41 -8.94 35.23
C SER A 12 -16.89 -7.69 34.50
N THR A 13 -15.64 -7.73 34.02
CA THR A 13 -15.04 -6.65 33.23
C THR A 13 -14.56 -7.14 31.86
N THR A 14 -15.42 -7.87 31.14
CA THR A 14 -15.33 -7.91 29.67
C THR A 14 -15.69 -6.52 29.10
N HIS A 15 -14.77 -5.56 29.21
CA HIS A 15 -14.76 -4.43 28.30
C HIS A 15 -14.79 -5.01 26.89
N LEU A 16 -15.86 -4.73 26.13
CA LEU A 16 -16.01 -5.13 24.74
C LEU A 16 -14.72 -4.82 23.99
N ARG A 17 -13.93 -5.87 23.74
CA ARG A 17 -12.59 -5.74 23.18
C ARG A 17 -12.74 -5.32 21.72
N ILE A 18 -12.51 -4.04 21.41
CA ILE A 18 -12.61 -3.48 20.05
C ILE A 18 -11.60 -4.23 19.16
N PRO A 19 -12.02 -5.07 18.20
CA PRO A 19 -11.12 -5.93 17.44
C PRO A 19 -9.96 -5.18 16.78
N LEU A 20 -10.23 -4.01 16.18
CA LEU A 20 -9.20 -3.15 15.58
C LEU A 20 -8.13 -2.65 16.55
N LEU A 21 -8.42 -2.60 17.86
CA LEU A 21 -7.49 -2.11 18.89
C LEU A 21 -6.83 -3.23 19.68
N THR A 22 -7.00 -4.48 19.22
CA THR A 22 -6.26 -5.60 19.79
C THR A 22 -4.82 -5.63 19.26
N PRO A 23 -3.84 -5.99 20.10
CA PRO A 23 -2.47 -6.17 19.63
C PRO A 23 -2.38 -7.34 18.65
N TYR A 24 -1.37 -7.30 17.78
CA TYR A 24 -1.11 -8.34 16.78
C TYR A 24 0.39 -8.52 16.54
N LYS A 25 0.83 -9.77 16.42
CA LYS A 25 2.22 -10.09 16.09
C LYS A 25 2.34 -10.32 14.58
N MET A 26 2.99 -9.41 13.88
CA MET A 26 3.29 -9.52 12.46
C MET A 26 4.77 -9.89 12.29
N GLY A 27 5.09 -11.17 12.12
CA GLY A 27 6.48 -11.63 12.09
C GLY A 27 7.22 -11.25 13.37
N ASN A 28 8.26 -10.42 13.25
CA ASN A 28 9.05 -9.90 14.38
C ASN A 28 8.48 -8.61 15.00
N PHE A 29 7.43 -8.04 14.41
CA PHE A 29 6.85 -6.77 14.83
C PHE A 29 5.67 -6.95 15.77
N GLN A 30 5.72 -6.28 16.92
CA GLN A 30 4.66 -6.27 17.92
C GLN A 30 3.77 -5.05 17.71
N LEU A 31 2.66 -5.23 17.01
CA LEU A 31 1.68 -4.17 16.77
C LEU A 31 0.79 -3.99 18.00
N SER A 32 0.54 -2.74 18.38
CA SER A 32 -0.36 -2.40 19.50
C SER A 32 -1.83 -2.43 19.08
N HIS A 33 -2.11 -2.24 17.78
CA HIS A 33 -3.43 -2.27 17.19
C HIS A 33 -3.37 -2.77 15.73
N ARG A 34 -4.53 -3.06 15.15
CA ARG A 34 -4.70 -3.61 13.78
C ARG A 34 -5.05 -2.56 12.72
N ILE A 35 -4.97 -1.28 13.08
CA ILE A 35 -5.20 -0.12 12.21
C ILE A 35 -3.89 0.25 11.52
N VAL A 36 -3.88 0.26 10.18
CA VAL A 36 -2.68 0.55 9.36
C VAL A 36 -2.88 1.85 8.59
N LEU A 37 -1.87 2.72 8.53
CA LEU A 37 -1.87 3.83 7.57
C LEU A 37 -1.63 3.25 6.18
N ALA A 38 -2.64 3.34 5.31
CA ALA A 38 -2.50 2.92 3.93
C ALA A 38 -1.51 3.85 3.18
N PRO A 39 -0.85 3.35 2.13
CA PRO A 39 0.00 4.16 1.26
C PRO A 39 -0.84 5.20 0.51
N LEU A 40 -0.42 6.48 0.60
CA LEU A 40 -1.17 7.62 0.07
C LEU A 40 -0.21 8.59 -0.62
N THR A 41 -0.16 8.60 -1.96
CA THR A 41 0.58 9.63 -2.71
C THR A 41 0.09 11.03 -2.37
N ARG A 42 1.02 11.93 -2.00
CA ARG A 42 0.66 13.31 -1.60
C ARG A 42 1.24 14.39 -2.50
N GLN A 43 2.10 14.04 -3.46
CA GLN A 43 2.69 14.97 -4.45
C GLN A 43 3.39 16.18 -3.81
N ARG A 44 4.19 15.95 -2.76
CA ARG A 44 4.94 17.00 -2.03
C ARG A 44 6.44 16.69 -1.92
N SER A 45 7.01 16.04 -2.93
CA SER A 45 8.42 15.66 -3.01
C SER A 45 9.07 16.27 -4.26
N PHE A 46 9.65 17.46 -4.14
CA PHE A 46 10.27 18.16 -5.27
C PHE A 46 11.48 17.40 -5.81
N ASN A 47 11.58 17.29 -7.15
CA ASN A 47 12.63 16.53 -7.83
C ASN A 47 12.78 15.09 -7.29
N ASN A 48 11.66 14.50 -6.88
CA ASN A 48 11.59 13.18 -6.26
C ASN A 48 12.32 13.04 -4.92
N VAL A 49 12.71 14.14 -4.29
CA VAL A 49 13.31 14.15 -2.95
C VAL A 49 12.20 14.43 -1.92
N PRO A 50 11.98 13.54 -0.93
CA PRO A 50 11.08 13.82 0.19
C PRO A 50 11.45 15.12 0.90
N GLN A 51 10.44 15.87 1.32
CA GLN A 51 10.62 17.20 1.92
C GLN A 51 10.44 17.18 3.45
N PRO A 52 11.01 18.16 4.19
CA PRO A 52 10.98 18.19 5.66
C PRO A 52 9.58 18.13 6.28
N HIS A 53 8.53 18.65 5.62
CA HIS A 53 7.16 18.58 6.15
C HIS A 53 6.64 17.13 6.28
N ALA A 54 7.23 16.17 5.56
CA ALA A 54 6.87 14.76 5.65
C ALA A 54 7.24 14.16 7.03
N ILE A 55 8.26 14.72 7.71
CA ILE A 55 8.63 14.36 9.09
C ILE A 55 7.43 14.57 10.02
N LEU A 56 6.80 15.75 9.95
CA LEU A 56 5.62 16.05 10.76
C LEU A 56 4.42 15.18 10.32
N TYR A 57 4.21 15.00 9.02
CA TYR A 57 3.08 14.22 8.50
C TYR A 57 3.07 12.77 9.00
N TYR A 58 4.18 12.05 8.86
CA TYR A 58 4.24 10.66 9.28
C TYR A 58 4.31 10.53 10.80
N SER A 59 5.06 11.41 11.49
CA SER A 59 5.12 11.38 12.97
C SER A 59 3.79 11.67 13.65
N GLN A 60 2.95 12.53 13.06
CA GLN A 60 1.58 12.77 13.56
C GLN A 60 0.70 11.52 13.52
N ARG A 61 0.95 10.61 12.58
CA ARG A 61 0.19 9.36 12.37
C ARG A 61 0.84 8.15 13.04
N ALA A 62 1.99 8.34 13.68
CA ALA A 62 2.73 7.30 14.36
C ALA A 62 2.30 7.17 15.82
N THR A 63 1.95 5.95 16.19
CA THR A 63 1.67 5.51 17.56
C THR A 63 2.65 4.39 17.91
N LYS A 64 2.90 4.16 19.20
CA LYS A 64 3.72 3.04 19.64
C LYS A 64 3.10 1.72 19.16
N GLY A 65 3.81 0.95 18.34
CA GLY A 65 3.34 -0.28 17.72
C GLY A 65 2.32 -0.08 16.59
N GLY A 66 2.18 1.13 16.04
CA GLY A 66 1.36 1.39 14.85
C GLY A 66 2.14 1.08 13.56
N LEU A 67 1.49 0.46 12.57
CA LEU A 67 2.07 0.20 11.25
C LEU A 67 1.69 1.30 10.27
N LEU A 68 2.70 1.89 9.64
CA LEU A 68 2.58 2.88 8.58
C LEU A 68 3.19 2.34 7.30
N ILE A 69 2.54 2.61 6.17
CA ILE A 69 3.08 2.36 4.84
C ILE A 69 3.22 3.73 4.15
N SER A 70 4.42 4.03 3.65
CA SER A 70 4.71 5.30 3.00
C SER A 70 3.87 5.51 1.76
N GLU A 71 3.84 6.74 1.25
CA GLU A 71 3.41 7.00 -0.10
C GLU A 71 4.24 6.21 -1.14
N ALA A 72 3.62 5.96 -2.30
CA ALA A 72 4.26 5.23 -3.40
C ALA A 72 5.54 5.95 -3.84
N THR A 73 6.65 5.24 -3.79
CA THR A 73 8.01 5.78 -3.93
C THR A 73 8.71 5.11 -5.12
N GLY A 74 9.14 5.92 -6.09
CA GLY A 74 9.69 5.42 -7.34
C GLY A 74 10.98 4.62 -7.16
N VAL A 75 11.11 3.50 -7.87
CA VAL A 75 12.30 2.62 -7.84
C VAL A 75 13.43 3.06 -8.78
N SER A 76 13.12 3.93 -9.74
CA SER A 76 14.07 4.48 -10.71
C SER A 76 13.52 5.78 -11.31
N ASP A 77 14.31 6.44 -12.15
CA ASP A 77 13.89 7.63 -12.91
C ASP A 77 12.78 7.32 -13.94
N THR A 78 12.75 6.12 -14.50
CA THR A 78 11.68 5.64 -15.40
C THR A 78 10.37 5.29 -14.69
N ALA A 79 10.40 5.16 -13.36
CA ALA A 79 9.24 4.79 -12.54
C ALA A 79 8.19 5.91 -12.38
N GLN A 80 8.44 7.09 -12.93
CA GLN A 80 7.67 8.32 -12.71
C GLN A 80 6.48 8.47 -13.66
N GLY A 81 5.35 8.96 -13.12
CA GLY A 81 4.14 9.28 -13.89
C GLY A 81 3.29 10.39 -13.29
N TYR A 82 3.77 10.97 -12.19
CA TYR A 82 3.07 11.97 -11.40
C TYR A 82 4.08 13.01 -10.92
N PRO A 83 3.70 14.30 -10.86
CA PRO A 83 4.60 15.33 -10.38
C PRO A 83 4.82 15.16 -8.87
N PHE A 84 6.01 15.56 -8.43
CA PHE A 84 6.36 15.71 -7.02
C PHE A 84 6.16 14.44 -6.15
N THR A 85 6.33 13.25 -6.71
CA THR A 85 6.31 11.98 -5.95
C THR A 85 7.72 11.57 -5.53
N PRO A 86 7.94 10.99 -4.34
CA PRO A 86 9.28 10.67 -3.89
C PRO A 86 9.91 9.49 -4.64
N GLY A 87 11.23 9.42 -4.59
CA GLY A 87 12.05 8.31 -5.07
C GLY A 87 12.86 7.64 -3.96
N ILE A 88 13.48 6.51 -4.28
CA ILE A 88 14.45 5.82 -3.42
C ILE A 88 15.59 5.14 -4.23
N TRP A 89 15.98 5.73 -5.37
CA TRP A 89 17.06 5.19 -6.22
C TRP A 89 18.37 5.97 -6.14
N THR A 90 18.34 7.22 -5.66
CA THR A 90 19.55 8.03 -5.46
C THR A 90 19.94 8.11 -3.98
N LYS A 91 21.22 8.34 -3.72
CA LYS A 91 21.71 8.59 -2.35
C LYS A 91 21.04 9.81 -1.71
N GLU A 92 20.81 10.87 -2.47
CA GLU A 92 20.14 12.08 -1.97
C GLU A 92 18.73 11.76 -1.45
N GLN A 93 17.97 10.95 -2.18
CA GLN A 93 16.64 10.51 -1.78
C GLN A 93 16.70 9.66 -0.51
N VAL A 94 17.66 8.73 -0.42
CA VAL A 94 17.89 7.90 0.78
C VAL A 94 18.17 8.76 2.01
N GLU A 95 19.09 9.72 1.91
CA GLU A 95 19.41 10.63 3.02
C GLU A 95 18.22 11.50 3.44
N ALA A 96 17.38 11.92 2.49
CA ALA A 96 16.17 12.70 2.77
C ALA A 96 15.07 11.87 3.48
N TRP A 97 15.02 10.56 3.26
CA TRP A 97 14.08 9.67 3.96
C TRP A 97 14.45 9.40 5.42
N LYS A 98 15.76 9.33 5.76
CA LYS A 98 16.23 9.02 7.11
C LYS A 98 15.56 9.84 8.23
N PRO A 99 15.53 11.19 8.20
CA PRO A 99 14.89 11.96 9.27
C PRO A 99 13.37 11.74 9.37
N ILE A 100 12.72 11.32 8.28
CA ILE A 100 11.28 10.98 8.27
C ILE A 100 11.07 9.65 8.99
N VAL A 101 11.89 8.64 8.67
CA VAL A 101 11.87 7.33 9.32
C VAL A 101 12.17 7.46 10.81
N ASP A 102 13.24 8.19 11.16
CA ASP A 102 13.62 8.45 12.56
C ASP A 102 12.47 9.06 13.37
N ALA A 103 11.70 9.98 12.78
CA ALA A 103 10.57 10.60 13.46
C ALA A 103 9.39 9.65 13.69
N VAL A 104 9.19 8.66 12.83
CA VAL A 104 8.21 7.58 13.06
C VAL A 104 8.71 6.64 14.16
N HIS A 105 9.98 6.25 14.12
CA HIS A 105 10.61 5.40 15.13
C HIS A 105 10.67 6.05 16.50
N ALA A 106 10.86 7.37 16.58
CA ALA A 106 10.81 8.14 17.83
C ALA A 106 9.44 8.08 18.52
N LYS A 107 8.36 7.78 17.77
CA LYS A 107 7.01 7.52 18.29
C LYS A 107 6.76 6.04 18.58
N GLY A 108 7.74 5.17 18.31
CA GLY A 108 7.63 3.71 18.39
C GLY A 108 6.79 3.10 17.28
N GLY A 109 6.57 3.82 16.17
CA GLY A 109 5.88 3.29 15.00
C GLY A 109 6.76 2.37 14.17
N ILE A 110 6.14 1.56 13.33
CA ILE A 110 6.79 0.68 12.34
C ILE A 110 6.46 1.24 10.96
N PHE A 111 7.46 1.37 10.10
CA PHE A 111 7.33 2.09 8.84
C PHE A 111 7.87 1.29 7.67
N PHE A 112 7.01 1.05 6.68
CA PHE A 112 7.34 0.32 5.46
C PHE A 112 7.34 1.27 4.26
N CYS A 113 8.35 1.18 3.40
CA CYS A 113 8.42 1.97 2.17
C CYS A 113 7.65 1.26 1.05
N GLN A 114 6.60 1.88 0.50
CA GLN A 114 5.95 1.33 -0.69
C GLN A 114 6.77 1.66 -1.94
N ILE A 115 7.40 0.64 -2.54
CA ILE A 115 8.20 0.79 -3.76
C ILE A 115 7.36 0.58 -5.01
N TRP A 116 7.57 1.42 -6.01
CA TRP A 116 6.61 1.64 -7.08
C TRP A 116 7.24 1.89 -8.44
N HIS A 117 6.56 1.43 -9.49
CA HIS A 117 6.82 1.77 -10.89
C HIS A 117 5.50 1.94 -11.65
N VAL A 118 5.26 3.12 -12.22
CA VAL A 118 3.95 3.45 -12.84
C VAL A 118 3.64 2.67 -14.12
N GLY A 119 4.66 2.26 -14.86
CA GLY A 119 4.50 1.58 -16.15
C GLY A 119 3.86 2.52 -17.17
N ARG A 120 2.81 2.09 -17.88
CA ARG A 120 2.12 2.93 -18.87
C ARG A 120 1.33 4.12 -18.31
N VAL A 121 1.15 4.22 -16.99
CA VAL A 121 0.48 5.36 -16.32
C VAL A 121 1.47 6.54 -16.23
N SER A 122 1.95 7.00 -17.38
CA SER A 122 2.97 8.03 -17.53
C SER A 122 2.89 8.67 -18.91
N ASN A 123 3.76 9.63 -19.18
CA ASN A 123 3.90 10.28 -20.47
C ASN A 123 5.37 10.66 -20.72
N HIS A 124 5.69 11.06 -21.95
CA HIS A 124 7.05 11.45 -22.34
C HIS A 124 7.66 12.55 -21.45
N GLY A 125 6.84 13.44 -20.88
CA GLY A 125 7.32 14.52 -20.02
C GLY A 125 7.88 14.04 -18.67
N PHE A 126 7.44 12.88 -18.18
CA PHE A 126 7.99 12.28 -16.97
C PHE A 126 9.18 11.36 -17.23
N GLN A 127 9.38 10.93 -18.46
CA GLN A 127 10.38 9.93 -18.80
C GLN A 127 11.75 10.57 -19.09
N PRO A 128 12.85 9.94 -18.65
CA PRO A 128 14.19 10.46 -18.91
C PRO A 128 14.41 10.60 -20.41
N ASN A 129 14.91 11.76 -20.84
CA ASN A 129 15.17 12.09 -22.25
C ASN A 129 13.94 11.97 -23.16
N GLY A 130 12.72 12.15 -22.63
CA GLY A 130 11.49 12.11 -23.43
C GLY A 130 11.14 10.73 -23.98
N GLN A 131 11.69 9.65 -23.41
CA GLN A 131 11.44 8.29 -23.88
C GLN A 131 9.97 7.87 -23.68
N ALA A 132 9.55 6.80 -24.36
CA ALA A 132 8.25 6.22 -24.13
C ALA A 132 8.19 5.54 -22.75
N PRO A 133 7.09 5.69 -21.99
CA PRO A 133 6.85 4.88 -20.79
C PRO A 133 6.96 3.39 -21.08
N ILE A 134 7.35 2.58 -20.11
CA ILE A 134 7.45 1.11 -20.30
C ILE A 134 6.21 0.37 -19.79
N SER A 135 5.87 -0.77 -20.39
CA SER A 135 4.77 -1.61 -19.92
C SER A 135 4.87 -3.07 -20.38
N SER A 136 3.91 -3.90 -19.96
CA SER A 136 3.66 -5.23 -20.54
C SER A 136 3.10 -5.13 -21.96
N THR A 137 2.52 -3.98 -22.33
CA THR A 137 1.86 -3.70 -23.62
C THR A 137 2.43 -2.47 -24.32
N ASP A 138 2.05 -2.25 -25.59
CA ASP A 138 2.25 -1.03 -26.38
C ASP A 138 0.95 -0.21 -26.53
N LYS A 139 -0.16 -0.64 -25.91
CA LYS A 139 -1.44 0.06 -25.91
C LYS A 139 -1.44 1.24 -24.93
N GLU A 140 -1.73 2.43 -25.46
CA GLU A 140 -1.92 3.65 -24.67
C GLU A 140 -3.14 3.56 -23.74
N LEU A 141 -3.15 4.42 -22.72
CA LEU A 141 -4.31 4.65 -21.86
C LEU A 141 -5.16 5.77 -22.46
N THR A 142 -6.48 5.65 -22.36
CA THR A 142 -7.34 6.78 -22.67
C THR A 142 -7.11 7.92 -21.68
N PRO A 143 -7.27 9.20 -22.09
CA PRO A 143 -7.20 10.32 -21.17
C PRO A 143 -8.17 10.16 -19.99
N GLN A 144 -7.71 10.45 -18.78
CA GLN A 144 -8.51 10.26 -17.57
C GLN A 144 -8.58 11.53 -16.73
N LEU A 145 -9.76 11.84 -16.19
CA LEU A 145 -9.90 12.89 -15.20
C LEU A 145 -9.09 12.52 -13.95
N ARG A 146 -8.19 13.41 -13.53
CA ARG A 146 -7.38 13.22 -12.33
C ARG A 146 -8.26 13.21 -11.08
N ALA A 147 -7.72 12.68 -10.00
CA ALA A 147 -8.44 12.53 -8.74
C ALA A 147 -8.85 13.87 -8.07
N ASN A 148 -8.31 15.01 -8.55
CA ASN A 148 -8.73 16.36 -8.16
C ASN A 148 -10.04 16.80 -8.86
N GLY A 149 -10.49 16.08 -9.89
CA GLY A 149 -11.72 16.37 -10.62
C GLY A 149 -11.61 17.56 -11.59
N VAL A 150 -10.42 18.11 -11.78
CA VAL A 150 -10.18 19.33 -12.57
C VAL A 150 -9.40 19.03 -13.84
N ASP A 151 -8.26 18.36 -13.71
CA ASP A 151 -7.34 18.18 -14.83
C ASP A 151 -7.50 16.81 -15.49
N VAL A 152 -7.35 16.74 -16.80
CA VAL A 152 -7.27 15.47 -17.53
C VAL A 152 -5.80 15.05 -17.62
N ALA A 153 -5.48 13.87 -17.13
CA ALA A 153 -4.19 13.25 -17.36
C ALA A 153 -4.14 12.71 -18.80
N GLU A 154 -3.16 13.19 -19.55
CA GLU A 154 -2.78 12.64 -20.84
C GLU A 154 -1.63 11.65 -20.67
N PHE A 155 -1.73 10.55 -21.40
CA PHE A 155 -0.77 9.45 -21.40
C PHE A 155 -0.14 9.32 -22.77
N SER A 156 1.15 8.96 -22.80
CA SER A 156 1.83 8.67 -24.07
C SER A 156 1.80 7.17 -24.36
N PRO A 157 1.81 6.75 -25.64
CA PRO A 157 1.93 5.34 -26.00
C PRO A 157 3.13 4.69 -25.29
N PRO A 158 2.92 3.61 -24.52
CA PRO A 158 4.01 2.92 -23.88
C PRO A 158 4.79 2.09 -24.89
N ARG A 159 6.03 1.80 -24.57
CA ARG A 159 6.83 0.77 -25.21
C ARG A 159 6.71 -0.52 -24.41
N ARG A 160 6.34 -1.60 -25.10
CA ARG A 160 6.41 -2.95 -24.55
C ARG A 160 7.86 -3.26 -24.16
N LEU A 161 8.09 -3.69 -22.91
CA LEU A 161 9.39 -4.18 -22.49
C LEU A 161 9.80 -5.39 -23.34
N ARG A 162 11.03 -5.40 -23.83
CA ARG A 162 11.60 -6.62 -24.39
C ARG A 162 11.90 -7.62 -23.27
N THR A 163 11.88 -8.90 -23.59
CA THR A 163 12.12 -9.98 -22.61
C THR A 163 13.47 -9.84 -21.89
N ASP A 164 14.49 -9.33 -22.57
CA ASP A 164 15.85 -9.09 -22.06
C ASP A 164 15.95 -7.84 -21.15
N GLU A 165 14.96 -6.95 -21.17
CA GLU A 165 14.94 -5.75 -20.31
C GLU A 165 14.27 -6.02 -18.95
N ILE A 166 13.40 -7.02 -18.85
CA ILE A 166 12.65 -7.31 -17.62
C ILE A 166 13.58 -7.56 -16.41
N PRO A 167 14.70 -8.30 -16.54
CA PRO A 167 15.65 -8.46 -15.44
C PRO A 167 16.26 -7.14 -14.94
N LEU A 168 16.39 -6.12 -15.80
CA LEU A 168 16.91 -4.81 -15.40
C LEU A 168 15.89 -4.08 -14.49
N VAL A 169 14.61 -4.14 -14.85
CA VAL A 169 13.54 -3.57 -14.01
C VAL A 169 13.42 -4.32 -12.69
N VAL A 170 13.55 -5.66 -12.68
CA VAL A 170 13.61 -6.45 -11.44
C VAL A 170 14.77 -5.96 -10.55
N ASN A 171 15.92 -5.65 -11.16
CA ASN A 171 17.07 -5.13 -10.42
C ASN A 171 16.84 -3.71 -9.86
N ASP A 172 16.06 -2.86 -10.52
CA ASP A 172 15.66 -1.55 -9.97
C ASP A 172 14.85 -1.72 -8.68
N PHE A 173 13.86 -2.63 -8.68
CA PHE A 173 13.10 -2.99 -7.47
C PHE A 173 13.99 -3.52 -6.35
N ARG A 174 14.96 -4.39 -6.68
CA ARG A 174 15.95 -4.93 -5.73
C ARG A 174 16.80 -3.82 -5.09
N LEU A 175 17.34 -2.91 -5.91
CA LEU A 175 18.16 -1.80 -5.44
C LEU A 175 17.35 -0.80 -4.60
N ALA A 176 16.12 -0.49 -5.03
CA ALA A 176 15.21 0.35 -4.26
C ALA A 176 14.90 -0.25 -2.87
N ALA A 177 14.73 -1.57 -2.78
CA ALA A 177 14.54 -2.25 -1.50
C ALA A 177 15.77 -2.14 -0.59
N ARG A 178 16.99 -2.35 -1.12
CA ARG A 178 18.24 -2.11 -0.37
C ARG A 178 18.31 -0.67 0.14
N ASN A 179 18.03 0.30 -0.73
CA ASN A 179 18.08 1.71 -0.41
C ASN A 179 17.03 2.10 0.66
N ALA A 180 15.84 1.49 0.64
CA ALA A 180 14.85 1.67 1.69
C ALA A 180 15.35 1.16 3.05
N MET A 181 16.06 0.02 3.09
CA MET A 181 16.71 -0.45 4.32
C MET A 181 17.82 0.51 4.78
N GLU A 182 18.60 1.08 3.86
CA GLU A 182 19.63 2.10 4.17
C GLU A 182 19.02 3.40 4.72
N ALA A 183 17.83 3.78 4.25
CA ALA A 183 17.06 4.90 4.79
C ALA A 183 16.47 4.61 6.18
N GLY A 184 16.55 3.37 6.65
CA GLY A 184 16.12 2.94 7.99
C GLY A 184 14.73 2.33 8.06
N PHE A 185 14.00 2.16 6.94
CA PHE A 185 12.67 1.55 6.98
C PHE A 185 12.71 0.14 7.57
N ASP A 186 11.63 -0.26 8.25
CA ASP A 186 11.49 -1.61 8.83
C ASP A 186 11.30 -2.70 7.77
N GLY A 187 10.86 -2.29 6.58
CA GLY A 187 10.68 -3.15 5.42
C GLY A 187 10.09 -2.39 4.24
N ILE A 188 9.64 -3.13 3.22
CA ILE A 188 9.05 -2.56 2.01
C ILE A 188 7.69 -3.18 1.70
N GLU A 189 6.88 -2.44 0.95
CA GLU A 189 5.70 -2.95 0.25
C GLU A 189 5.90 -2.85 -1.27
N ILE A 190 5.85 -3.97 -1.98
CA ILE A 190 5.84 -3.96 -3.45
C ILE A 190 4.47 -3.48 -3.92
N HIS A 191 4.42 -2.41 -4.73
CA HIS A 191 3.16 -1.95 -5.32
C HIS A 191 2.75 -2.79 -6.54
N GLY A 192 2.09 -3.93 -6.28
CA GLY A 192 1.51 -4.85 -7.29
C GLY A 192 0.03 -4.60 -7.64
N ALA A 193 -0.42 -3.36 -7.60
CA ALA A 193 -1.84 -2.99 -7.62
C ALA A 193 -2.10 -1.74 -8.46
N HIS A 194 -3.37 -1.37 -8.60
CA HIS A 194 -3.84 -0.10 -9.18
C HIS A 194 -3.34 0.17 -10.61
N GLY A 195 -3.23 -0.87 -11.43
CA GLY A 195 -2.89 -0.71 -12.84
C GLY A 195 -1.50 -0.14 -13.13
N TYR A 196 -0.59 -0.18 -12.15
CA TYR A 196 0.82 0.16 -12.34
C TYR A 196 1.63 -1.03 -12.87
N LEU A 197 2.93 -0.88 -13.09
CA LEU A 197 3.72 -1.81 -13.91
C LEU A 197 3.55 -3.28 -13.50
N VAL A 198 3.65 -3.60 -12.22
CA VAL A 198 3.49 -4.98 -11.75
C VAL A 198 2.06 -5.50 -12.03
N ASP A 199 1.02 -4.70 -11.76
CA ASP A 199 -0.38 -5.04 -12.04
C ASP A 199 -0.67 -5.16 -13.55
N GLN A 200 -0.01 -4.34 -14.37
CA GLN A 200 -0.07 -4.40 -15.83
C GLN A 200 0.47 -5.72 -16.39
N PHE A 201 1.41 -6.38 -15.71
CA PHE A 201 1.83 -7.74 -16.06
C PHE A 201 0.88 -8.80 -15.52
N LEU A 202 0.30 -8.61 -14.33
CA LEU A 202 -0.60 -9.58 -13.71
C LEU A 202 -1.89 -9.81 -14.53
N LYS A 203 -2.41 -8.77 -15.19
CA LYS A 203 -3.78 -8.73 -15.73
C LYS A 203 -3.87 -8.82 -17.25
N ASP A 204 -4.85 -9.58 -17.77
CA ASP A 204 -4.90 -10.07 -19.16
C ASP A 204 -5.57 -9.09 -20.11
N GLN A 205 -6.33 -8.12 -19.60
CA GLN A 205 -6.86 -7.04 -20.43
C GLN A 205 -5.77 -6.04 -20.83
N ILE A 206 -4.61 -6.06 -20.15
CA ILE A 206 -3.42 -5.27 -20.51
C ILE A 206 -2.30 -6.16 -21.06
N ASN A 207 -1.92 -7.21 -20.34
CA ASN A 207 -0.79 -8.06 -20.70
C ASN A 207 -1.11 -8.95 -21.90
N ASP A 208 -0.89 -8.42 -23.10
CA ASP A 208 -1.04 -9.10 -24.38
C ASP A 208 0.31 -9.66 -24.91
N ARG A 209 1.26 -9.96 -24.02
CA ARG A 209 2.52 -10.60 -24.40
C ARG A 209 2.32 -12.06 -24.78
N THR A 210 3.18 -12.53 -25.68
CA THR A 210 3.23 -13.93 -26.15
C THR A 210 4.50 -14.67 -25.70
N ASP A 211 5.38 -14.00 -24.96
CA ASP A 211 6.60 -14.58 -24.39
C ASP A 211 6.33 -15.22 -23.01
N LYS A 212 7.40 -15.60 -22.31
CA LYS A 212 7.32 -16.23 -20.97
C LYS A 212 6.70 -15.34 -19.88
N TYR A 213 6.35 -14.09 -20.18
CA TYR A 213 5.74 -13.14 -19.25
C TYR A 213 4.27 -12.81 -19.58
N GLY A 214 3.64 -13.50 -20.54
CA GLY A 214 2.21 -13.33 -20.83
C GLY A 214 1.51 -14.62 -21.27
N GLY A 215 0.22 -14.48 -21.61
CA GLY A 215 -0.65 -15.61 -21.92
C GLY A 215 -1.17 -16.31 -20.67
N SER A 216 -0.51 -17.38 -20.22
CA SER A 216 -1.00 -18.15 -19.06
C SER A 216 -0.93 -17.37 -17.76
N LEU A 217 -1.75 -17.77 -16.77
CA LEU A 217 -1.75 -17.17 -15.44
C LEU A 217 -0.36 -17.21 -14.80
N GLU A 218 0.36 -18.33 -14.93
CA GLU A 218 1.71 -18.51 -14.41
C GLU A 218 2.70 -17.52 -15.04
N ASN A 219 2.60 -17.30 -16.35
CA ASN A 219 3.48 -16.40 -17.07
C ASN A 219 3.20 -14.94 -16.71
N ARG A 220 1.93 -14.54 -16.61
CA ARG A 220 1.54 -13.19 -16.19
C ARG A 220 2.01 -12.86 -14.77
N CYS A 221 1.99 -13.85 -13.88
CA CYS A 221 2.49 -13.72 -12.51
C CYS A 221 4.03 -13.74 -12.42
N ARG A 222 4.74 -14.19 -13.45
CA ARG A 222 6.19 -14.41 -13.42
C ARG A 222 6.97 -13.15 -13.05
N PHE A 223 6.67 -12.02 -13.67
CA PHE A 223 7.38 -10.76 -13.39
C PHE A 223 7.23 -10.35 -11.92
N ALA A 224 6.01 -10.40 -11.38
CA ALA A 224 5.77 -10.06 -9.98
C ALA A 224 6.52 -11.00 -9.02
N LEU A 225 6.58 -12.29 -9.33
CA LEU A 225 7.30 -13.27 -8.52
C LEU A 225 8.82 -13.16 -8.65
N GLU A 226 9.35 -12.77 -9.81
CA GLU A 226 10.78 -12.44 -9.98
C GLU A 226 11.17 -11.18 -9.17
N VAL A 227 10.30 -10.17 -9.10
CA VAL A 227 10.49 -9.00 -8.22
C VAL A 227 10.47 -9.40 -6.75
N VAL A 228 9.51 -10.24 -6.33
CA VAL A 228 9.44 -10.74 -4.95
C VAL A 228 10.71 -11.52 -4.59
N ASP A 229 11.12 -12.47 -5.44
CA ASP A 229 12.31 -13.29 -5.21
C ASP A 229 13.57 -12.44 -5.07
N ALA A 230 13.78 -11.50 -6.00
CA ALA A 230 14.94 -10.62 -5.97
C ALA A 230 15.02 -9.78 -4.69
N ILE A 231 13.88 -9.26 -4.21
CA ILE A 231 13.84 -8.47 -2.97
C ILE A 231 13.99 -9.35 -1.74
N VAL A 232 13.33 -10.51 -1.70
CA VAL A 232 13.45 -11.48 -0.59
C VAL A 232 14.91 -11.87 -0.40
N ASN A 233 15.64 -12.15 -1.50
CA ASN A 233 17.06 -12.48 -1.46
C ASN A 233 17.94 -11.30 -1.01
N GLU A 234 17.48 -10.06 -1.19
CA GLU A 234 18.24 -8.85 -0.84
C GLU A 234 18.06 -8.45 0.63
N ILE A 235 16.82 -8.41 1.15
CA ILE A 235 16.52 -7.82 2.47
C ILE A 235 15.90 -8.82 3.47
N GLY A 236 15.61 -10.05 3.03
CA GLY A 236 14.93 -11.07 3.80
C GLY A 236 13.41 -10.99 3.68
N SER A 237 12.73 -12.14 3.62
CA SER A 237 11.28 -12.21 3.42
C SER A 237 10.45 -11.63 4.57
N ASP A 238 11.02 -11.58 5.77
CA ASP A 238 10.42 -11.04 6.99
C ASP A 238 10.26 -9.51 6.98
N LYS A 239 10.68 -8.86 5.89
CA LYS A 239 10.59 -7.40 5.66
C LYS A 239 9.87 -7.05 4.36
N VAL A 240 9.23 -8.03 3.72
CA VAL A 240 8.60 -7.86 2.40
C VAL A 240 7.10 -8.02 2.51
N GLY A 241 6.37 -6.96 2.14
CA GLY A 241 4.95 -7.01 1.82
C GLY A 241 4.70 -6.82 0.33
N ILE A 242 3.52 -7.20 -0.13
CA ILE A 242 3.05 -6.86 -1.48
C ILE A 242 1.59 -6.44 -1.46
N ARG A 243 1.28 -5.38 -2.20
CA ARG A 243 -0.08 -4.90 -2.40
C ARG A 243 -0.67 -5.39 -3.71
N LEU A 244 -1.90 -5.91 -3.69
CA LEU A 244 -2.59 -6.44 -4.87
C LEU A 244 -4.02 -5.89 -4.99
N SER A 245 -4.51 -5.72 -6.21
CA SER A 245 -5.90 -5.29 -6.48
C SER A 245 -6.54 -6.13 -7.59
N PRO A 246 -6.74 -7.45 -7.36
CA PRO A 246 -7.15 -8.38 -8.41
C PRO A 246 -8.48 -7.97 -9.06
N PHE A 247 -9.43 -7.45 -8.28
CA PHE A 247 -10.79 -7.10 -8.74
C PHE A 247 -10.94 -5.66 -9.26
N ALA A 248 -9.93 -4.81 -9.12
CA ALA A 248 -9.99 -3.43 -9.59
C ALA A 248 -9.65 -3.36 -11.09
N ASP A 249 -10.30 -2.47 -11.83
CA ASP A 249 -10.06 -2.19 -13.25
C ASP A 249 -9.40 -0.81 -13.48
N TYR A 250 -8.86 -0.22 -12.40
CA TYR A 250 -8.21 1.10 -12.43
C TYR A 250 -7.10 1.18 -13.49
N MET A 251 -7.01 2.31 -14.20
CA MET A 251 -6.08 2.51 -15.32
C MET A 251 -6.23 1.44 -16.42
N GLU A 252 -7.49 1.12 -16.74
CA GLU A 252 -7.88 0.13 -17.75
C GLU A 252 -7.17 -1.22 -17.54
N SER A 253 -7.00 -1.60 -16.27
CA SER A 253 -6.26 -2.78 -15.81
C SER A 253 -7.19 -3.81 -15.20
N GLY A 254 -8.04 -4.42 -16.05
CA GLY A 254 -8.96 -5.48 -15.65
C GLY A 254 -8.39 -6.89 -15.88
N ASP A 255 -8.95 -7.87 -15.18
CA ASP A 255 -8.63 -9.29 -15.35
C ASP A 255 -9.90 -10.09 -15.71
N SER A 256 -9.79 -11.06 -16.61
CA SER A 256 -10.93 -11.92 -16.97
C SER A 256 -11.34 -12.91 -15.88
N ASN A 257 -10.42 -13.27 -14.97
CA ASN A 257 -10.66 -14.16 -13.84
C ASN A 257 -9.92 -13.69 -12.57
N PRO A 258 -10.33 -12.56 -11.98
CA PRO A 258 -9.61 -11.92 -10.87
C PRO A 258 -9.54 -12.81 -9.62
N LYS A 259 -10.50 -13.73 -9.46
CA LYS A 259 -10.48 -14.71 -8.38
C LYS A 259 -9.33 -15.71 -8.53
N ALA A 260 -9.14 -16.27 -9.73
CA ALA A 260 -8.03 -17.19 -9.99
C ALA A 260 -6.68 -16.47 -9.86
N LEU A 261 -6.57 -15.25 -10.37
CA LEU A 261 -5.37 -14.43 -10.23
C LEU A 261 -5.01 -14.18 -8.76
N GLY A 262 -5.98 -13.69 -7.97
CA GLY A 262 -5.75 -13.40 -6.55
C GLY A 262 -5.40 -14.65 -5.74
N LEU A 263 -6.02 -15.80 -6.04
CA LEU A 263 -5.73 -17.06 -5.36
C LEU A 263 -4.31 -17.56 -5.69
N TYR A 264 -3.96 -17.58 -6.98
CA TYR A 264 -2.63 -18.00 -7.43
C TYR A 264 -1.52 -17.15 -6.81
N MET A 265 -1.71 -15.82 -6.76
CA MET A 265 -0.74 -14.93 -6.12
C MET A 265 -0.65 -15.18 -4.60
N ALA A 266 -1.77 -15.34 -3.89
CA ALA A 266 -1.75 -15.65 -2.46
C ALA A 266 -1.00 -16.97 -2.14
N GLU A 267 -1.24 -18.02 -2.92
CA GLU A 267 -0.55 -19.30 -2.78
C GLU A 267 0.94 -19.18 -3.13
N SER A 268 1.27 -18.45 -4.20
CA SER A 268 2.66 -18.26 -4.64
C SER A 268 3.46 -17.46 -3.62
N LEU A 269 2.92 -16.36 -3.12
CA LEU A 269 3.56 -15.50 -2.11
C LEU A 269 3.83 -16.26 -0.80
N SER A 270 2.96 -17.20 -0.42
CA SER A 270 3.19 -18.07 0.74
C SER A 270 4.46 -18.91 0.60
N LYS A 271 4.85 -19.30 -0.62
CA LYS A 271 6.09 -20.07 -0.87
C LYS A 271 7.35 -19.23 -0.63
N PHE A 272 7.25 -17.92 -0.80
CA PHE A 272 8.34 -16.97 -0.52
C PHE A 272 8.38 -16.52 0.95
N SER A 273 7.41 -16.94 1.77
CA SER A 273 7.30 -16.52 3.18
C SER A 273 7.35 -15.00 3.35
N VAL A 274 6.76 -14.24 2.42
CA VAL A 274 6.64 -12.78 2.53
C VAL A 274 5.81 -12.43 3.76
N LEU A 275 6.19 -11.36 4.45
CA LEU A 275 5.62 -10.95 5.73
C LEU A 275 4.10 -10.73 5.67
N TYR A 276 3.64 -10.02 4.64
CA TYR A 276 2.22 -9.73 4.48
C TYR A 276 1.75 -9.64 3.02
N CYS A 277 0.46 -9.89 2.82
CA CYS A 277 -0.26 -9.62 1.58
C CYS A 277 -1.34 -8.57 1.86
N HIS A 278 -1.25 -7.44 1.17
CA HIS A 278 -2.17 -6.31 1.31
C HIS A 278 -3.11 -6.24 0.10
N MET A 279 -4.38 -6.55 0.30
CA MET A 279 -5.34 -6.61 -0.81
C MET A 279 -6.40 -5.50 -0.75
N ILE A 280 -6.68 -4.93 -1.93
CA ILE A 280 -7.78 -3.99 -2.11
C ILE A 280 -9.10 -4.76 -2.22
N GLU A 281 -10.08 -4.35 -1.42
CA GLU A 281 -11.42 -4.93 -1.39
C GLU A 281 -12.14 -4.82 -2.74
N PRO A 282 -12.87 -5.87 -3.18
CA PRO A 282 -13.58 -5.90 -4.46
C PRO A 282 -14.66 -4.83 -4.62
N ARG A 283 -15.13 -4.26 -3.51
CA ARG A 283 -16.05 -3.12 -3.50
C ARG A 283 -15.43 -1.84 -4.04
N MET A 284 -14.11 -1.79 -4.18
CA MET A 284 -13.35 -0.66 -4.74
C MET A 284 -12.97 -0.95 -6.19
N LYS A 285 -13.96 -0.98 -7.10
CA LYS A 285 -13.68 -1.14 -8.54
C LYS A 285 -12.92 0.06 -9.10
N LYS A 286 -13.42 1.26 -8.80
CA LYS A 286 -12.78 2.56 -9.09
C LYS A 286 -12.25 3.21 -7.81
N VAL A 287 -11.22 4.04 -7.94
CA VAL A 287 -10.62 4.74 -6.80
C VAL A 287 -11.63 5.68 -6.16
N GLY A 288 -11.94 5.42 -4.89
CA GLY A 288 -12.76 6.31 -4.06
C GLY A 288 -14.25 5.95 -3.97
N GLU A 289 -14.75 5.06 -4.83
CA GLU A 289 -16.16 4.66 -4.90
C GLU A 289 -16.36 3.26 -4.33
N LYS A 290 -17.38 3.08 -3.47
CA LYS A 290 -17.86 1.76 -3.07
C LYS A 290 -18.92 1.30 -4.07
N SER A 291 -18.83 0.07 -4.52
CA SER A 291 -19.86 -0.59 -5.32
C SER A 291 -20.25 -1.91 -4.65
N GLU A 292 -21.53 -2.28 -4.76
CA GLU A 292 -21.94 -3.64 -4.41
C GLU A 292 -21.17 -4.64 -5.27
N CYS A 293 -20.64 -5.67 -4.62
CA CYS A 293 -19.78 -6.65 -5.27
C CYS A 293 -19.99 -8.02 -4.61
N PRO A 294 -20.28 -9.07 -5.38
CA PRO A 294 -20.48 -10.42 -4.83
C PRO A 294 -19.14 -11.11 -4.48
N HIS A 295 -18.01 -10.50 -4.82
CA HIS A 295 -16.68 -11.05 -4.59
C HIS A 295 -16.18 -10.74 -3.18
N SER A 296 -15.31 -11.63 -2.67
CA SER A 296 -14.71 -11.53 -1.34
C SER A 296 -13.23 -11.88 -1.40
N LEU A 297 -12.43 -11.27 -0.51
CA LEU A 297 -11.01 -11.59 -0.32
C LEU A 297 -10.78 -12.84 0.56
N VAL A 298 -11.81 -13.37 1.22
CA VAL A 298 -11.68 -14.52 2.15
C VAL A 298 -10.96 -15.73 1.53
N PRO A 299 -11.20 -16.13 0.27
CA PRO A 299 -10.43 -17.21 -0.34
C PRO A 299 -8.91 -16.94 -0.38
N MET A 300 -8.51 -15.71 -0.70
CA MET A 300 -7.09 -15.30 -0.71
C MET A 300 -6.53 -15.22 0.70
N ARG A 301 -7.30 -14.72 1.67
CA ARG A 301 -6.91 -14.73 3.09
C ARG A 301 -6.58 -16.13 3.56
N LYS A 302 -7.41 -17.13 3.21
CA LYS A 302 -7.23 -18.54 3.60
C LYS A 302 -6.05 -19.20 2.90
N ALA A 303 -5.71 -18.76 1.69
CA ALA A 303 -4.60 -19.32 0.91
C ALA A 303 -3.24 -18.70 1.25
N PHE A 304 -3.22 -17.54 1.92
CA PHE A 304 -2.01 -16.85 2.31
C PHE A 304 -1.60 -17.16 3.76
N ASN A 305 -0.38 -17.66 3.97
CA ASN A 305 0.10 -18.10 5.28
C ASN A 305 0.60 -16.96 6.19
N GLY A 306 0.91 -15.79 5.62
CA GLY A 306 1.40 -14.64 6.38
C GLY A 306 0.28 -13.73 6.92
N THR A 307 0.65 -12.50 7.25
CA THR A 307 -0.31 -11.49 7.69
C THR A 307 -1.11 -10.95 6.50
N PHE A 308 -2.44 -10.93 6.60
CA PHE A 308 -3.29 -10.38 5.55
C PHE A 308 -3.82 -9.02 5.96
N ILE A 309 -3.64 -8.05 5.07
CA ILE A 309 -4.10 -6.67 5.26
C ILE A 309 -5.19 -6.41 4.21
N SER A 310 -6.38 -5.98 4.64
CA SER A 310 -7.42 -5.55 3.72
C SER A 310 -7.57 -4.04 3.74
N ALA A 311 -7.86 -3.45 2.59
CA ALA A 311 -8.06 -2.01 2.44
C ALA A 311 -9.18 -1.74 1.44
N GLY A 312 -9.95 -0.67 1.66
CA GLY A 312 -10.95 -0.24 0.68
C GLY A 312 -12.31 0.03 1.30
N GLY A 313 -12.52 1.29 1.66
CA GLY A 313 -13.84 1.75 2.11
C GLY A 313 -14.21 1.32 3.54
N TYR A 314 -13.30 0.76 4.33
CA TYR A 314 -13.59 0.48 5.74
C TYR A 314 -13.89 1.75 6.53
N ASP A 315 -14.89 1.65 7.39
CA ASP A 315 -15.08 2.46 8.59
C ASP A 315 -14.70 1.63 9.83
N ARG A 316 -14.97 2.16 11.02
CA ARG A 316 -14.65 1.52 12.30
C ARG A 316 -15.41 0.20 12.45
N GLU A 317 -16.71 0.21 12.16
CA GLU A 317 -17.61 -0.92 12.37
C GLU A 317 -17.29 -2.09 11.43
N ASP A 318 -17.19 -1.84 10.11
CA ASP A 318 -16.81 -2.90 9.16
C ASP A 318 -15.37 -3.39 9.39
N GLY A 319 -14.45 -2.49 9.80
CA GLY A 319 -13.09 -2.90 10.16
C GLY A 319 -13.06 -3.82 11.38
N ASN A 320 -13.86 -3.52 12.42
CA ASN A 320 -14.00 -4.39 13.58
C ASN A 320 -14.61 -5.74 13.20
N GLN A 321 -15.65 -5.75 12.37
CA GLN A 321 -16.30 -6.97 11.90
C GLN A 321 -15.34 -7.82 11.07
N ALA A 322 -14.56 -7.21 10.16
CA ALA A 322 -13.60 -7.93 9.33
C ALA A 322 -12.53 -8.66 10.13
N VAL A 323 -12.03 -8.04 11.20
CA VAL A 323 -11.08 -8.69 12.12
C VAL A 323 -11.78 -9.78 12.95
N ALA A 324 -12.95 -9.49 13.51
CA ALA A 324 -13.68 -10.44 14.37
C ALA A 324 -14.09 -11.72 13.61
N GLU A 325 -14.44 -11.60 12.34
CA GLU A 325 -14.84 -12.71 11.47
C GLU A 325 -13.64 -13.39 10.79
N ASN A 326 -12.41 -13.01 11.13
CA ASN A 326 -11.18 -13.52 10.51
C ASN A 326 -11.16 -13.36 8.98
N ARG A 327 -11.78 -12.29 8.46
CA ARG A 327 -11.68 -11.90 7.04
C ARG A 327 -10.32 -11.27 6.73
N THR A 328 -9.68 -10.68 7.73
CA THR A 328 -8.36 -10.04 7.64
C THR A 328 -7.67 -10.02 9.01
N ASP A 329 -6.35 -9.87 9.05
CA ASP A 329 -5.62 -9.64 10.30
C ASP A 329 -5.53 -8.17 10.64
N LEU A 330 -5.27 -7.34 9.63
CA LEU A 330 -5.09 -5.90 9.74
C LEU A 330 -6.00 -5.18 8.74
N VAL A 331 -6.37 -3.94 9.06
CA VAL A 331 -7.19 -3.09 8.19
C VAL A 331 -6.44 -1.80 7.91
N ALA A 332 -6.21 -1.50 6.62
CA ALA A 332 -5.56 -0.28 6.21
C ALA A 332 -6.56 0.83 5.85
N PHE A 333 -6.33 2.01 6.42
CA PHE A 333 -7.17 3.19 6.26
C PHE A 333 -6.41 4.27 5.49
N GLY A 334 -6.98 4.70 4.38
CA GLY A 334 -6.45 5.80 3.57
C GLY A 334 -7.04 7.14 3.99
N ARG A 335 -8.12 7.56 3.32
CA ARG A 335 -8.79 8.85 3.52
C ARG A 335 -9.11 9.20 4.98
N LEU A 336 -9.55 8.24 5.79
CA LEU A 336 -9.83 8.49 7.20
C LEU A 336 -8.55 8.83 7.97
N PHE A 337 -7.47 8.06 7.78
CA PHE A 337 -6.20 8.29 8.46
C PHE A 337 -5.45 9.52 7.90
N LEU A 338 -5.72 9.88 6.64
CA LEU A 338 -5.26 11.14 6.06
C LEU A 338 -5.80 12.33 6.85
N ALA A 339 -7.09 12.38 7.16
CA ALA A 339 -7.67 13.51 7.88
C ALA A 339 -7.64 13.39 9.41
N ASN A 340 -7.31 12.22 9.95
CA ASN A 340 -7.36 11.95 11.38
C ASN A 340 -5.99 11.38 11.81
N PRO A 341 -5.02 12.23 12.20
CA PRO A 341 -3.69 11.76 12.57
C PRO A 341 -3.71 10.79 13.76
N ASP A 342 -4.73 10.90 14.61
CA ASP A 342 -5.00 10.08 15.79
C ASP A 342 -6.16 9.09 15.60
N LEU A 343 -6.35 8.59 14.37
CA LEU A 343 -7.45 7.67 14.03
C LEU A 343 -7.62 6.50 15.02
N PRO A 344 -6.56 5.81 15.50
CA PRO A 344 -6.72 4.77 16.51
C PRO A 344 -7.40 5.25 17.80
N ARG A 345 -7.02 6.43 18.31
CA ARG A 345 -7.62 7.03 19.51
C ARG A 345 -9.08 7.42 19.27
N ARG A 346 -9.40 7.94 18.09
CA ARG A 346 -10.79 8.23 17.71
C ARG A 346 -11.64 6.98 17.66
N PHE A 347 -11.11 5.87 17.14
CA PHE A 347 -11.84 4.59 17.13
C PHE A 347 -12.01 3.98 18.53
N GLU A 348 -11.03 4.16 19.41
CA GLU A 348 -11.10 3.76 20.82
C GLU A 348 -12.24 4.46 21.55
N LEU A 349 -12.30 5.78 21.41
CA LEU A 349 -13.30 6.62 22.07
C LEU A 349 -14.63 6.69 21.33
N ASN A 350 -14.73 6.08 20.15
CA ASN A 350 -15.83 6.29 19.21
C ASN A 350 -16.11 7.79 18.95
N ALA A 351 -15.04 8.58 18.85
CA ALA A 351 -15.11 10.03 18.71
C ALA A 351 -15.41 10.45 17.26
N PRO A 352 -15.94 11.68 17.04
CA PRO A 352 -16.13 12.22 15.70
C PRO A 352 -14.84 12.23 14.88
N LEU A 353 -14.96 11.96 13.58
CA LEU A 353 -13.85 12.01 12.64
C LEU A 353 -13.81 13.36 11.93
N ASN A 354 -12.60 13.91 11.76
CA ASN A 354 -12.36 15.03 10.86
C ASN A 354 -12.80 14.65 9.44
N LYS A 355 -13.41 15.59 8.73
CA LYS A 355 -13.72 15.44 7.32
C LYS A 355 -12.46 15.67 6.49
N TYR A 356 -12.14 14.73 5.62
CA TYR A 356 -11.08 14.95 4.64
C TYR A 356 -11.53 15.96 3.59
N ASP A 357 -10.58 16.69 3.05
CA ASP A 357 -10.76 17.60 1.93
C ASP A 357 -10.00 17.05 0.72
N ARG A 358 -10.73 16.77 -0.36
CA ARG A 358 -10.15 16.14 -1.56
C ARG A 358 -9.32 17.12 -2.39
N GLU A 359 -9.62 18.41 -2.32
CA GLU A 359 -8.94 19.43 -3.11
C GLU A 359 -7.46 19.55 -2.70
N THR A 360 -7.15 19.23 -1.45
CA THR A 360 -5.80 19.32 -0.86
C THR A 360 -5.03 17.99 -0.86
N PHE A 361 -5.57 16.92 -1.45
CA PHE A 361 -4.88 15.61 -1.49
C PHE A 361 -3.53 15.70 -2.20
N TYR A 362 -3.49 16.36 -3.34
CA TYR A 362 -2.34 16.39 -4.26
C TYR A 362 -1.80 17.80 -4.52
N VAL A 363 -1.90 18.69 -3.53
CA VAL A 363 -1.38 20.07 -3.61
C VAL A 363 0.06 20.10 -3.08
N PRO A 364 1.08 20.43 -3.91
CA PRO A 364 2.47 20.51 -3.46
C PRO A 364 2.70 21.66 -2.47
N GLU A 365 2.20 22.85 -2.79
CA GLU A 365 2.29 24.07 -2.00
C GLU A 365 0.99 24.90 -2.16
N PRO A 366 0.51 25.61 -1.12
CA PRO A 366 1.00 25.58 0.25
C PRO A 366 0.76 24.22 0.95
N VAL A 367 1.47 23.95 2.04
CA VAL A 367 1.30 22.71 2.84
C VAL A 367 0.01 22.77 3.66
N ILE A 368 -1.13 22.58 2.99
CA ILE A 368 -2.49 22.52 3.57
C ILE A 368 -3.13 21.16 3.33
N GLY A 369 -4.09 20.77 4.17
CA GLY A 369 -4.72 19.43 4.14
C GLY A 369 -3.71 18.29 4.27
N TYR A 370 -2.63 18.51 5.03
CA TYR A 370 -1.49 17.60 5.16
C TYR A 370 -1.15 17.37 6.63
N THR A 371 -0.64 18.41 7.30
CA THR A 371 -0.21 18.40 8.72
C THR A 371 -1.09 19.26 9.63
N ASP A 372 -2.12 19.88 9.07
CA ASP A 372 -3.03 20.85 9.69
C ASP A 372 -4.37 20.23 10.14
N TYR A 373 -4.60 18.95 9.89
CA TYR A 373 -5.73 18.23 10.48
C TYR A 373 -5.59 18.13 12.01
N PRO A 374 -6.60 18.54 12.79
CA PRO A 374 -6.49 18.59 14.24
C PRO A 374 -6.51 17.20 14.89
N PHE A 375 -5.81 17.06 16.01
CA PHE A 375 -5.98 15.94 16.94
C PHE A 375 -7.29 16.09 17.73
N LEU A 376 -7.74 15.03 18.41
CA LEU A 376 -8.79 15.15 19.43
C LEU A 376 -8.32 16.07 20.55
N ASP A 377 -9.19 16.99 20.98
CA ASP A 377 -8.94 17.81 22.16
C ASP A 377 -8.79 16.91 23.40
N THR A 378 -7.66 17.05 24.09
CA THR A 378 -7.34 16.26 25.29
C THR A 378 -8.04 16.76 26.56
N THR A 379 -9.01 17.66 26.44
CA THR A 379 -9.68 18.36 27.55
C THR A 379 -11.13 17.90 27.81
N ALA A 380 -11.57 16.81 27.18
CA ALA A 380 -12.91 16.23 27.40
C ALA A 380 -12.90 15.11 28.44
#